data_AF-A0A3S5K3C6-F1
#
_entry.id   AF-A0A3S5K3C6-F1
#
_cell.length_a   1.000
_cell.length_b   1.000
_cell.length_c   1.000
_cell.angle_alpha   90.00
_cell.angle_beta   90.00
_cell.angle_gamma   90.00
#
_symmetry.space_group_name_H-M   'P 1'
#
loop_
_entity.id
_entity.type
_entity.pdbx_description
1 polymer ?
#
loop_
_entity_poly.entity_id
_entity_poly.type
_entity_poly.pdbx_seq_one_letter_code
_entity_poly.pdbx_strand_id
1 'polypeptide(L)'
;MLAEGAESGVENTLEKISLPHPNDDVGLRPTDFGFNPRQVDINEPLLLQDADKLVKLVYEYFDSTIASLSNNQRGSVLAGVMHRTQSIIRFDINQVKPYKEIFPLLHPIFLNRLNRYIDDAADSGLISVQLLGKELPGIHAEVKAASQVLFTLEEQLSRKAAIEDLDDLLIFNIRMAGSQKGESIIRCPNCQVLTRDILSISDLADEFLQKLSSYRKTLK
;
A
#
# COMPACT_ATOMS: atom_id res chain seq x y z
N MET A 1 18.33 -5.95 -53.78
CA MET A 1 18.82 -4.85 -52.92
C MET A 1 18.03 -4.94 -51.63
N LEU A 2 18.66 -5.50 -50.61
CA LEU A 2 18.06 -5.87 -49.34
C LEU A 2 18.15 -4.68 -48.37
N ALA A 3 17.09 -4.50 -47.58
CA ALA A 3 17.00 -3.50 -46.53
C ALA A 3 17.85 -3.93 -45.33
N GLU A 4 18.73 -3.05 -44.86
CA GLU A 4 19.48 -3.21 -43.61
C GLU A 4 19.24 -2.00 -42.71
N GLY A 5 18.95 -2.29 -41.44
CA GLY A 5 19.52 -1.54 -40.32
C GLY A 5 18.71 -0.38 -39.74
N ALA A 6 17.70 -0.70 -38.92
CA ALA A 6 17.19 0.23 -37.91
C ALA A 6 16.89 -0.52 -36.59
N GLU A 7 17.91 -1.19 -36.05
CA GLU A 7 17.96 -1.63 -34.65
C GLU A 7 19.16 -0.94 -33.99
N SER A 8 18.98 0.26 -33.43
CA SER A 8 20.05 0.90 -32.65
C SER A 8 19.56 1.94 -31.64
N GLY A 9 18.32 1.78 -31.11
CA GLY A 9 17.71 2.80 -30.26
C GLY A 9 17.50 2.46 -28.78
N VAL A 10 17.65 1.20 -28.35
CA VAL A 10 17.11 0.77 -27.03
C VAL A 10 18.17 0.18 -26.08
N GLU A 11 19.40 -0.02 -26.52
CA GLU A 11 20.32 -0.91 -25.78
C GLU A 11 21.34 -0.26 -24.83
N ASN A 12 21.30 1.05 -24.57
CA ASN A 12 22.40 1.67 -23.81
C ASN A 12 21.98 2.59 -22.66
N THR A 13 21.10 2.13 -21.77
CA THR A 13 20.84 2.84 -20.50
C THR A 13 20.55 1.90 -19.32
N LEU A 14 21.22 0.75 -19.28
CA LEU A 14 21.20 -0.18 -18.14
C LEU A 14 22.58 -0.22 -17.46
N GLU A 15 23.11 0.93 -17.06
CA GLU A 15 24.21 0.98 -16.10
C GLU A 15 23.91 1.89 -14.91
N LYS A 16 23.90 1.26 -13.73
CA LYS A 16 24.25 1.78 -12.40
C LYS A 16 23.85 3.22 -12.09
N ILE A 17 22.65 3.40 -11.52
CA ILE A 17 22.46 4.36 -10.43
C ILE A 17 21.48 3.74 -9.42
N SER A 18 21.99 3.45 -8.21
CA SER A 18 21.16 3.27 -7.03
C SER A 18 20.88 4.68 -6.52
N LEU A 19 19.74 5.24 -6.88
CA LEU A 19 19.32 6.54 -6.33
C LEU A 19 18.63 6.29 -4.99
N PRO A 20 18.95 7.07 -3.94
CA PRO A 20 18.16 7.05 -2.71
C PRO A 20 16.71 7.38 -3.06
N HIS A 21 15.77 6.82 -2.29
CA HIS A 21 14.35 7.19 -2.35
C HIS A 21 14.25 8.71 -2.51
N PRO A 22 13.42 9.23 -3.43
CA PRO A 22 13.19 10.67 -3.51
C PRO A 22 12.83 11.12 -2.11
N ASN A 23 13.56 12.11 -1.58
CA ASN A 23 13.32 12.68 -0.26
C ASN A 23 11.80 12.82 -0.06
N ASP A 24 11.31 12.46 1.12
CA ASP A 24 9.95 12.71 1.58
C ASP A 24 9.54 14.21 1.51
N ASP A 25 10.44 15.09 1.04
CA ASP A 25 10.29 16.52 0.76
C ASP A 25 9.72 16.86 -0.63
N VAL A 26 9.35 15.89 -1.48
CA VAL A 26 8.45 16.20 -2.60
C VAL A 26 7.11 16.57 -1.96
N GLY A 27 6.90 17.87 -1.71
CA GLY A 27 5.91 18.48 -0.83
C GLY A 27 4.44 18.30 -1.20
N LEU A 28 4.09 17.18 -1.82
CA LEU A 28 2.74 16.67 -1.98
C LEU A 28 2.24 16.13 -0.65
N ARG A 29 1.51 16.97 0.08
CA ARG A 29 0.83 16.55 1.29
C ARG A 29 -0.45 15.81 0.89
N PRO A 30 -0.88 14.77 1.62
CA PRO A 30 -2.16 14.11 1.36
C PRO A 30 -3.34 15.10 1.26
N THR A 31 -3.29 16.19 2.04
CA THR A 31 -4.28 17.27 2.04
C THR A 31 -4.38 18.01 0.71
N ASP A 32 -3.30 18.07 -0.09
CA ASP A 32 -3.30 18.71 -1.41
C ASP A 32 -4.19 17.94 -2.40
N PHE A 33 -4.52 16.68 -2.09
CA PHE A 33 -5.44 15.81 -2.84
C PHE A 33 -6.80 15.63 -2.15
N GLY A 34 -7.13 16.55 -1.22
CA GLY A 34 -8.40 16.52 -0.47
C GLY A 34 -8.51 15.36 0.51
N PHE A 35 -7.40 14.77 0.95
CA PHE A 35 -7.41 13.78 2.03
C PHE A 35 -7.89 14.42 3.33
N ASN A 36 -9.00 13.92 3.86
CA ASN A 36 -9.45 14.18 5.22
C ASN A 36 -9.69 12.81 5.88
N PRO A 37 -8.87 12.40 6.86
CA PRO A 37 -9.05 11.11 7.51
C PRO A 37 -10.46 11.02 8.09
N ARG A 38 -11.16 9.91 7.82
CA ARG A 38 -12.51 9.71 8.36
C ARG A 38 -12.48 9.78 9.88
N GLN A 39 -13.41 10.54 10.44
CA GLN A 39 -13.69 10.50 11.86
C GLN A 39 -14.44 9.19 12.15
N VAL A 40 -13.82 8.34 12.96
CA VAL A 40 -14.41 7.08 13.43
C VAL A 40 -14.47 7.10 14.94
N ASP A 41 -15.50 6.49 15.52
CA ASP A 41 -15.54 6.28 16.97
C ASP A 41 -14.55 5.17 17.34
N ILE A 42 -13.39 5.58 17.84
CA ILE A 42 -12.31 4.68 18.25
C ILE A 42 -12.68 3.79 19.46
N ASN A 43 -13.84 3.99 20.06
CA ASN A 43 -14.37 3.15 21.14
C ASN A 43 -15.49 2.21 20.68
N GLU A 44 -15.85 2.20 19.39
CA GLU A 44 -16.83 1.28 18.84
C GLU A 44 -16.36 -0.18 19.06
N PRO A 45 -17.13 -1.02 19.77
CA PRO A 45 -16.69 -2.38 20.12
C PRO A 45 -16.37 -3.27 18.91
N LEU A 46 -17.16 -3.15 17.84
CA LEU A 46 -16.96 -3.95 16.62
C LEU A 46 -15.67 -3.53 15.90
N LEU A 47 -15.40 -2.23 15.79
CA LEU A 47 -14.14 -1.73 15.23
C LEU A 47 -12.93 -2.23 16.01
N LEU A 48 -12.98 -2.20 17.35
CA LEU A 48 -11.89 -2.73 18.19
C LEU A 48 -11.66 -4.23 17.97
N GLN A 49 -12.74 -5.01 17.84
CA GLN A 49 -12.65 -6.44 17.57
C GLN A 49 -12.03 -6.73 16.19
N ASP A 50 -12.50 -6.04 15.14
CA ASP A 50 -11.99 -6.18 13.79
C ASP A 50 -10.51 -5.76 13.70
N ALA A 51 -10.16 -4.64 14.36
CA ALA A 51 -8.80 -4.14 14.42
C ALA A 51 -7.86 -5.11 15.15
N ASP A 52 -8.26 -5.65 16.30
CA ASP A 52 -7.44 -6.62 17.05
C ASP A 52 -7.25 -7.91 16.24
N LYS A 53 -8.29 -8.36 15.52
CA LYS A 53 -8.22 -9.51 14.61
C LYS A 53 -7.23 -9.26 13.47
N LEU A 54 -7.33 -8.11 12.79
CA LEU A 54 -6.40 -7.77 11.70
C LEU A 54 -4.97 -7.68 12.20
N VAL A 55 -4.72 -6.94 13.30
CA VAL A 55 -3.38 -6.79 13.87
C VAL A 55 -2.77 -8.14 14.23
N LYS A 56 -3.53 -9.00 14.91
CA LYS A 56 -3.09 -10.37 15.24
C LYS A 56 -2.63 -11.13 13.99
N LEU A 57 -3.45 -11.16 12.96
CA LEU A 57 -3.16 -11.92 11.75
C LEU A 57 -1.99 -11.33 10.94
N VAL A 58 -1.81 -10.00 10.97
CA VAL A 58 -0.63 -9.36 10.38
C VAL A 58 0.64 -9.77 11.11
N TYR A 59 0.65 -9.83 12.44
CA TYR A 59 1.80 -10.32 13.20
C TYR A 59 2.10 -11.80 12.94
N GLU A 60 1.08 -12.65 12.88
CA GLU A 60 1.27 -14.06 12.51
C GLU A 60 1.86 -14.21 11.08
N TYR A 61 1.36 -13.43 10.13
CA TYR A 61 1.90 -13.41 8.76
C TYR A 61 3.32 -12.85 8.72
N PHE A 62 3.60 -11.79 9.49
CA PHE A 62 4.92 -11.19 9.66
C PHE A 62 5.93 -12.25 10.12
N ASP A 63 5.63 -12.97 11.20
CA ASP A 63 6.52 -14.00 11.77
C ASP A 63 6.80 -15.11 10.75
N SER A 64 5.77 -15.58 10.04
CA SER A 64 5.94 -16.58 8.99
C SER A 64 6.79 -16.06 7.81
N THR A 65 6.65 -14.78 7.45
CA THR A 65 7.37 -14.15 6.34
C THR A 65 8.84 -13.93 6.70
N ILE A 66 9.13 -13.47 7.92
CA ILE A 66 10.52 -13.32 8.38
C ILE A 66 11.21 -14.67 8.62
N ALA A 67 10.46 -15.76 8.82
CA ALA A 67 11.04 -17.09 8.90
C ALA A 67 11.39 -17.66 7.51
N SER A 68 10.62 -17.29 6.47
CA SER A 68 10.69 -17.92 5.15
C SER A 68 11.49 -17.15 4.10
N LEU A 69 11.52 -15.82 4.15
CA LEU A 69 12.22 -14.98 3.17
C LEU A 69 13.53 -14.45 3.72
N SER A 70 14.57 -14.30 2.90
CA SER A 70 15.79 -13.57 3.30
C SER A 70 15.56 -12.06 3.39
N ASN A 71 16.43 -11.31 4.08
CA ASN A 71 16.31 -9.84 4.19
C ASN A 71 16.22 -9.15 2.83
N ASN A 72 16.94 -9.62 1.81
CA ASN A 72 16.93 -9.04 0.46
C ASN A 72 15.64 -9.32 -0.32
N GLN A 73 14.88 -10.35 0.09
CA GLN A 73 13.59 -10.70 -0.48
C GLN A 73 12.44 -10.02 0.26
N ARG A 74 12.69 -9.47 1.45
CA ARG A 74 11.72 -8.72 2.24
C ARG A 74 11.68 -7.29 1.72
N GLY A 75 10.46 -6.81 1.46
CA GLY A 75 10.22 -5.38 1.30
C GLY A 75 10.47 -4.61 2.59
N SER A 76 10.34 -3.29 2.55
CA SER A 76 10.45 -2.43 3.75
C SER A 76 9.21 -2.52 4.66
N VAL A 77 8.04 -2.81 4.09
CA VAL A 77 6.74 -2.79 4.77
C VAL A 77 5.94 -4.03 4.40
N LEU A 78 5.18 -4.57 5.37
CA LEU A 78 4.10 -5.53 5.19
C LEU A 78 2.79 -4.81 5.49
N ALA A 79 1.82 -4.94 4.60
CA ALA A 79 0.47 -4.45 4.80
C ALA A 79 -0.51 -5.62 4.88
N GLY A 80 -1.40 -5.59 5.87
CA GLY A 80 -2.60 -6.41 5.91
C GLY A 80 -3.83 -5.57 5.64
N VAL A 81 -4.73 -6.07 4.80
CA VAL A 81 -6.00 -5.43 4.49
C VAL A 81 -7.14 -6.41 4.73
N MET A 82 -8.15 -5.96 5.48
CA MET A 82 -9.32 -6.75 5.83
C MET A 82 -10.59 -6.06 5.35
N HIS A 83 -11.47 -6.79 4.66
CA HIS A 83 -12.87 -6.42 4.55
C HIS A 83 -13.63 -6.90 5.79
N ARG A 84 -14.17 -5.97 6.58
CA ARG A 84 -14.77 -6.24 7.89
C ARG A 84 -15.95 -7.20 7.80
N THR A 85 -16.95 -6.85 7.01
CA THR A 85 -18.21 -7.60 6.90
C THR A 85 -18.02 -8.99 6.29
N GLN A 86 -17.22 -9.12 5.23
CA GLN A 86 -17.00 -10.41 4.55
C GLN A 86 -15.82 -11.21 5.13
N SER A 87 -15.09 -10.67 6.13
CA SER A 87 -13.90 -11.29 6.72
C SER A 87 -12.83 -11.74 5.70
N ILE A 88 -12.75 -11.07 4.55
CA ILE A 88 -11.70 -11.30 3.55
C ILE A 88 -10.44 -10.59 4.03
N ILE A 89 -9.30 -11.30 4.07
CA ILE A 89 -8.02 -10.72 4.48
C ILE A 89 -6.95 -11.06 3.45
N ARG A 90 -6.15 -10.07 3.07
CA ARG A 90 -5.01 -10.22 2.19
C ARG A 90 -3.80 -9.50 2.76
N PHE A 91 -2.63 -10.00 2.41
CA PHE A 91 -1.34 -9.49 2.86
C PHE A 91 -0.47 -9.26 1.64
N ASP A 92 0.35 -8.21 1.68
CA ASP A 92 1.38 -7.99 0.67
C ASP A 92 2.60 -7.32 1.31
N ILE A 93 3.76 -7.49 0.69
CA ILE A 93 5.01 -6.86 1.10
C ILE A 93 5.47 -5.87 0.03
N ASN A 94 6.12 -4.80 0.47
CA ASN A 94 6.58 -3.74 -0.42
C ASN A 94 7.84 -4.17 -1.18
N GLN A 95 7.67 -5.05 -2.17
CA GLN A 95 8.71 -5.43 -3.10
C GLN A 95 8.69 -4.51 -4.32
N VAL A 96 9.86 -4.00 -4.68
CA VAL A 96 10.08 -3.26 -5.92
C VAL A 96 9.92 -4.21 -7.09
N LYS A 97 8.83 -4.05 -7.86
CA LYS A 97 8.54 -4.84 -9.06
C LYS A 97 8.30 -3.92 -10.24
N PRO A 98 8.64 -4.34 -11.48
CA PRO A 98 8.40 -3.53 -12.67
C PRO A 98 6.92 -3.16 -12.81
N TYR A 99 6.64 -1.90 -13.14
CA TYR A 99 5.28 -1.38 -13.26
C TYR A 99 4.36 -2.24 -14.15
N LYS A 100 4.86 -2.67 -15.31
CA LYS A 100 4.13 -3.52 -16.26
C LYS A 100 3.60 -4.83 -15.67
N GLU A 101 4.25 -5.34 -14.61
CA GLU A 101 3.85 -6.58 -13.93
C GLU A 101 2.80 -6.33 -12.86
N ILE A 102 2.81 -5.14 -12.26
CA ILE A 102 1.96 -4.78 -11.13
C ILE A 102 0.66 -4.13 -11.58
N PHE A 103 0.71 -3.29 -12.62
CA PHE A 103 -0.43 -2.56 -13.14
C PHE A 103 -1.65 -3.46 -13.47
N PRO A 104 -1.50 -4.64 -14.09
CA PRO A 104 -2.63 -5.53 -14.36
C PRO A 104 -3.26 -6.16 -13.10
N LEU A 105 -2.57 -6.08 -11.96
CA LEU A 105 -3.02 -6.64 -10.67
C LEU A 105 -3.78 -5.60 -9.83
N LEU A 106 -3.91 -4.36 -10.30
CA LEU A 106 -4.66 -3.32 -9.62
C LEU A 106 -6.15 -3.45 -9.87
N HIS A 107 -6.93 -3.29 -8.80
CA HIS A 107 -8.37 -3.17 -8.92
C HIS A 107 -8.73 -1.86 -9.66
N PRO A 108 -9.78 -1.84 -10.53
CA PRO A 108 -10.16 -0.65 -11.30
C PRO A 108 -10.30 0.63 -10.47
N ILE A 109 -10.76 0.52 -9.22
CA ILE A 109 -10.84 1.64 -8.28
C ILE A 109 -9.47 2.28 -8.04
N PHE A 110 -8.44 1.50 -7.73
CA PHE A 110 -7.10 2.02 -7.46
C PHE A 110 -6.39 2.43 -8.74
N LEU A 111 -6.65 1.74 -9.84
CA LEU A 111 -6.16 2.15 -11.16
C LEU A 111 -6.64 3.55 -11.51
N ASN A 112 -7.94 3.82 -11.37
CA ASN A 112 -8.50 5.15 -11.65
C ASN A 112 -7.92 6.23 -10.74
N ARG A 113 -7.66 5.91 -9.46
CA ARG A 113 -7.01 6.84 -8.52
C ARG A 113 -5.55 7.10 -8.87
N LEU A 114 -4.81 6.07 -9.27
CA LEU A 114 -3.43 6.19 -9.69
C LEU A 114 -3.30 7.06 -10.92
N ASN A 115 -4.16 6.85 -11.93
CA ASN A 115 -4.19 7.68 -13.12
C ASN A 115 -4.47 9.15 -12.76
N ARG A 116 -5.50 9.41 -11.94
CA ARG A 116 -5.80 10.77 -11.48
C ARG A 116 -4.63 11.40 -10.71
N TYR A 117 -3.99 10.64 -9.82
CA TYR A 117 -2.84 11.12 -9.07
C TYR A 117 -1.69 11.53 -9.99
N ILE A 118 -1.42 10.73 -11.03
CA ILE A 118 -0.40 11.04 -12.04
C ILE A 118 -0.78 12.31 -12.82
N ASP A 119 -2.05 12.44 -13.22
CA ASP A 119 -2.57 13.61 -13.95
C ASP A 119 -2.47 14.88 -13.08
N ASP A 120 -2.96 14.84 -11.83
CA ASP A 120 -2.92 15.98 -10.90
C ASP A 120 -1.48 16.42 -10.59
N ALA A 121 -0.55 15.46 -10.47
CA ALA A 121 0.85 15.75 -10.24
C ALA A 121 1.51 16.39 -11.47
N ALA A 122 1.19 15.91 -12.67
CA ALA A 122 1.66 16.51 -13.92
C ALA A 122 1.14 17.96 -14.09
N ASP A 123 -0.13 18.20 -13.78
CA ASP A 123 -0.74 19.53 -13.82
C ASP A 123 -0.12 20.50 -12.80
N SER A 124 0.41 19.96 -11.70
CA SER A 124 1.16 20.70 -10.68
C SER A 124 2.63 20.96 -11.06
N GLY A 125 3.04 20.58 -12.28
CA GLY A 125 4.41 20.78 -12.79
C GLY A 125 5.42 19.75 -12.28
N LEU A 126 4.98 18.67 -11.63
CA LEU A 126 5.85 17.55 -11.27
C LEU A 126 6.03 16.68 -12.51
N ILE A 127 7.24 16.71 -13.10
CA ILE A 127 7.52 16.00 -14.35
C ILE A 127 8.00 14.57 -14.09
N SER A 128 7.75 13.72 -15.08
CA SER A 128 7.87 12.26 -15.07
C SER A 128 9.18 11.66 -14.52
N VAL A 129 10.33 12.33 -14.51
CA VAL A 129 11.56 11.76 -13.91
C VAL A 129 11.59 11.92 -12.38
N GLN A 130 10.92 12.94 -11.85
CA GLN A 130 10.79 13.19 -10.40
C GLN A 130 9.64 12.40 -9.79
N LEU A 131 8.58 12.15 -10.57
CA LEU A 131 7.51 11.22 -10.20
C LEU A 131 7.92 9.76 -10.46
N LEU A 132 8.50 9.45 -11.61
CA LEU A 132 8.85 8.10 -12.06
C LEU A 132 10.36 7.88 -11.95
N GLY A 133 10.86 7.69 -10.73
CA GLY A 133 12.05 6.85 -10.59
C GLY A 133 11.82 5.47 -11.26
N LYS A 134 12.67 4.47 -11.00
CA LYS A 134 12.37 3.08 -11.39
C LYS A 134 11.03 2.54 -10.86
N GLU A 135 10.37 3.30 -9.99
CA GLU A 135 9.20 3.00 -9.21
C GLU A 135 8.14 4.07 -9.49
N LEU A 136 6.94 3.63 -9.92
CA LEU A 136 5.79 4.52 -9.98
C LEU A 136 5.27 4.73 -8.55
N PRO A 137 5.21 5.97 -8.05
CA PRO A 137 4.70 6.28 -6.72
C PRO A 137 3.25 5.84 -6.66
N GLY A 138 2.97 4.85 -5.82
CA GLY A 138 1.59 4.48 -5.51
C GLY A 138 1.28 3.00 -5.43
N ILE A 139 2.08 2.08 -5.98
CA ILE A 139 1.73 0.65 -5.93
C ILE A 139 2.52 -0.12 -4.87
N HIS A 140 2.37 0.30 -3.63
CA HIS A 140 2.94 -0.40 -2.48
C HIS A 140 2.02 -1.51 -1.96
N ALA A 141 2.48 -2.16 -0.90
CA ALA A 141 1.81 -3.28 -0.24
C ALA A 141 0.33 -3.02 0.06
N GLU A 142 -0.03 -1.83 0.54
CA GLU A 142 -1.41 -1.48 0.92
C GLU A 142 -2.35 -1.52 -0.28
N VAL A 143 -1.95 -0.89 -1.38
CA VAL A 143 -2.77 -0.77 -2.59
C VAL A 143 -2.92 -2.14 -3.27
N LYS A 144 -1.86 -2.94 -3.28
CA LYS A 144 -1.91 -4.31 -3.81
C LYS A 144 -2.80 -5.21 -2.97
N ALA A 145 -2.62 -5.24 -1.65
CA ALA A 145 -3.43 -6.05 -0.76
C ALA A 145 -4.91 -5.62 -0.80
N ALA A 146 -5.19 -4.32 -0.81
CA ALA A 146 -6.56 -3.82 -0.99
C ALA A 146 -7.16 -4.21 -2.34
N SER A 147 -6.38 -4.16 -3.43
CA SER A 147 -6.84 -4.64 -4.74
C SER A 147 -7.24 -6.12 -4.70
N GLN A 148 -6.43 -6.97 -4.06
CA GLN A 148 -6.74 -8.40 -3.91
C GLN A 148 -7.99 -8.64 -3.06
N VAL A 149 -8.21 -7.86 -2.01
CA VAL A 149 -9.44 -7.94 -1.20
C VAL A 149 -10.65 -7.61 -2.07
N LEU A 150 -10.60 -6.53 -2.84
CA LEU A 150 -11.71 -6.13 -3.71
C LEU A 150 -12.00 -7.16 -4.80
N PHE A 151 -10.98 -7.69 -5.48
CA PHE A 151 -11.21 -8.77 -6.45
C PHE A 151 -11.86 -10.01 -5.82
N THR A 152 -11.40 -10.41 -4.63
CA THR A 152 -12.02 -11.52 -3.90
C THR A 152 -13.47 -11.20 -3.51
N LEU A 153 -13.75 -9.95 -3.14
CA LEU A 153 -15.10 -9.48 -2.83
C LEU A 153 -16.01 -9.57 -4.07
N GLU A 154 -15.52 -9.17 -5.24
CA GLU A 154 -16.28 -9.27 -6.49
C GLU A 154 -16.66 -10.72 -6.80
N GLU A 155 -15.72 -11.64 -6.63
CA GLU A 155 -15.94 -13.08 -6.83
C GLU A 155 -17.00 -13.61 -5.86
N GLN A 156 -16.94 -13.24 -4.59
CA GLN A 156 -17.90 -13.70 -3.57
C GLN A 156 -19.30 -13.13 -3.75
N LEU A 157 -19.40 -11.85 -4.12
CA LEU A 157 -20.68 -11.16 -4.25
C LEU A 157 -21.27 -11.23 -5.66
N SER A 158 -20.52 -11.77 -6.63
CA SER A 158 -20.92 -11.83 -8.05
C SER A 158 -21.32 -10.45 -8.63
N ARG A 159 -20.69 -9.39 -8.14
CA ARG A 159 -20.86 -8.01 -8.62
C ARG A 159 -19.53 -7.28 -8.62
N LYS A 160 -19.45 -6.19 -9.36
CA LYS A 160 -18.27 -5.31 -9.27
C LYS A 160 -18.23 -4.60 -7.92
N ALA A 161 -17.02 -4.42 -7.41
CA ALA A 161 -16.79 -3.67 -6.18
C ALA A 161 -16.92 -2.17 -6.51
N ALA A 162 -17.63 -1.46 -5.64
CA ALA A 162 -17.90 -0.04 -5.75
C ALA A 162 -17.01 0.75 -4.77
N ILE A 163 -17.01 2.08 -4.86
CA ILE A 163 -16.19 2.92 -3.99
C ILE A 163 -16.62 2.76 -2.53
N GLU A 164 -17.91 2.52 -2.30
CA GLU A 164 -18.51 2.32 -1.00
C GLU A 164 -18.01 1.04 -0.32
N ASP A 165 -17.56 0.03 -1.08
CA ASP A 165 -16.96 -1.18 -0.50
C ASP A 165 -15.61 -0.90 0.19
N LEU A 166 -14.98 0.26 -0.09
CA LEU A 166 -13.78 0.69 0.63
C LEU A 166 -14.07 1.04 2.09
N ASP A 167 -15.32 1.39 2.41
CA ASP A 167 -15.73 1.84 3.75
C ASP A 167 -15.63 0.72 4.78
N ASP A 168 -15.78 -0.51 4.31
CA ASP A 168 -15.66 -1.73 5.10
C ASP A 168 -14.22 -2.25 5.15
N LEU A 169 -13.25 -1.58 4.54
CA LEU A 169 -11.85 -2.00 4.58
C LEU A 169 -11.12 -1.43 5.79
N LEU A 170 -10.23 -2.24 6.36
CA LEU A 170 -9.23 -1.85 7.36
C LEU A 170 -7.83 -2.16 6.84
N ILE A 171 -6.87 -1.25 7.09
CA ILE A 171 -5.45 -1.45 6.80
C ILE A 171 -4.65 -1.45 8.11
N PHE A 172 -3.67 -2.34 8.21
CA PHE A 172 -2.62 -2.27 9.21
C PHE A 172 -1.24 -2.54 8.59
N ASN A 173 -0.28 -1.70 8.93
CA ASN A 173 1.07 -1.74 8.38
C ASN A 173 2.11 -2.01 9.47
N ILE A 174 3.12 -2.78 9.10
CA ILE A 174 4.25 -3.13 9.96
C ILE A 174 5.57 -3.07 9.20
N ARG A 175 6.63 -2.60 9.88
CA ARG A 175 7.98 -2.54 9.31
C ARG A 175 8.59 -3.94 9.22
N MET A 176 9.07 -4.30 8.04
CA MET A 176 9.68 -5.61 7.76
C MET A 176 11.22 -5.61 7.91
N ALA A 177 11.83 -4.44 7.95
CA ALA A 177 13.29 -4.26 8.01
C ALA A 177 13.69 -3.04 8.86
N GLY A 178 14.99 -2.93 9.17
CA GLY A 178 15.56 -1.83 9.95
C GLY A 178 15.54 -2.06 11.47
N SER A 179 15.96 -1.04 12.22
CA SER A 179 16.01 -1.06 13.69
C SER A 179 14.62 -1.13 14.34
N GLN A 180 13.60 -0.60 13.66
CA GLN A 180 12.20 -0.58 14.09
C GLN A 180 11.37 -1.74 13.53
N LYS A 181 12.03 -2.84 13.11
CA LYS A 181 11.34 -3.99 12.54
C LYS A 181 10.30 -4.54 13.53
N GLY A 182 9.07 -4.79 13.06
CA GLY A 182 7.96 -5.27 13.87
C GLY A 182 7.09 -4.15 14.47
N GLU A 183 7.51 -2.89 14.36
CA GLU A 183 6.71 -1.74 14.79
C GLU A 183 5.68 -1.35 13.71
N SER A 184 4.55 -0.79 14.16
CA SER A 184 3.58 -0.20 13.23
C SER A 184 4.17 1.01 12.51
N ILE A 185 3.70 1.26 11.29
CA ILE A 185 4.17 2.38 10.48
C ILE A 185 3.00 3.04 9.75
N ILE A 186 2.91 4.36 9.87
CA ILE A 186 1.98 5.19 9.09
C ILE A 186 2.26 5.01 7.60
N ARG A 187 1.19 4.95 6.78
CA ARG A 187 1.30 4.86 5.32
C ARG A 187 2.09 6.04 4.76
N CYS A 188 2.90 5.82 3.73
CA CYS A 188 3.54 6.96 3.04
C CYS A 188 2.49 7.84 2.33
N PRO A 189 2.80 9.11 2.02
CA PRO A 189 1.83 10.05 1.42
C PRO A 189 1.13 9.49 0.16
N ASN A 190 1.87 8.84 -0.74
CA ASN A 190 1.31 8.22 -1.95
C ASN A 190 0.23 7.16 -1.61
N CYS A 191 0.52 6.29 -0.64
CA CYS A 191 -0.43 5.28 -0.20
C CYS A 191 -1.64 5.92 0.47
N GLN A 192 -1.46 6.96 1.28
CA GLN A 192 -2.56 7.68 1.93
C GLN A 192 -3.52 8.28 0.90
N VAL A 193 -3.02 8.87 -0.19
CA VAL A 193 -3.85 9.40 -1.27
C VAL A 193 -4.66 8.29 -1.96
N LEU A 194 -4.01 7.19 -2.35
CA LEU A 194 -4.69 6.11 -3.08
C LEU A 194 -5.68 5.33 -2.21
N THR A 195 -5.37 5.18 -0.93
CA THR A 195 -6.18 4.44 0.05
C THR A 195 -6.97 5.36 0.97
N ARG A 196 -7.26 6.60 0.53
CA ARG A 196 -7.86 7.67 1.35
C ARG A 196 -9.18 7.35 2.03
N ASP A 197 -9.99 6.48 1.42
CA ASP A 197 -11.31 6.13 1.94
C ASP A 197 -11.29 4.88 2.83
N ILE A 198 -10.10 4.29 3.02
CA ILE A 198 -9.90 3.12 3.84
C ILE A 198 -9.34 3.55 5.20
N LEU A 199 -9.96 3.06 6.26
CA LEU A 199 -9.48 3.29 7.62
C LEU A 199 -8.17 2.53 7.84
N SER A 200 -7.10 3.25 8.19
CA SER A 200 -5.84 2.65 8.59
C SER A 200 -5.68 2.71 10.11
N ILE A 201 -5.48 1.54 10.71
CA ILE A 201 -5.23 1.40 12.14
C ILE A 201 -3.89 2.07 12.51
N SER A 202 -2.91 2.02 11.61
CA SER A 202 -1.59 2.64 11.80
C SER A 202 -1.63 4.17 11.79
N ASP A 203 -2.69 4.77 11.24
CA ASP A 203 -2.87 6.22 11.21
C ASP A 203 -3.64 6.74 12.45
N LEU A 204 -4.15 5.85 13.30
CA LEU A 204 -4.83 6.20 14.55
C LEU A 204 -3.83 6.51 15.65
N ALA A 205 -4.27 7.29 16.65
CA ALA A 205 -3.44 7.65 17.80
C ALA A 205 -2.89 6.41 18.53
N ASP A 206 -1.68 6.51 19.08
CA ASP A 206 -1.01 5.42 19.81
C ASP A 206 -1.89 4.83 20.93
N GLU A 207 -2.72 5.65 21.57
CA GLU A 207 -3.69 5.21 22.57
C GLU A 207 -4.66 4.14 22.04
N PHE A 208 -5.06 4.24 20.76
CA PHE A 208 -5.89 3.23 20.11
C PHE A 208 -5.12 1.94 19.88
N LEU A 209 -3.90 2.01 19.35
CA LEU A 209 -3.04 0.83 19.18
C LEU A 209 -2.80 0.12 20.51
N GLN A 210 -2.61 0.90 21.57
CA GLN A 210 -2.49 0.37 22.92
C GLN A 210 -3.79 -0.28 23.40
N LYS A 211 -4.99 0.01 22.89
CA LYS A 211 -6.20 -0.74 23.27
C LYS A 211 -6.23 -2.15 22.69
N LEU A 212 -5.47 -2.41 21.62
CA LEU A 212 -5.46 -3.70 20.93
C LEU A 212 -4.63 -4.71 21.73
N SER A 213 -5.31 -5.76 22.18
CA SER A 213 -4.72 -6.81 23.02
C SER A 213 -3.55 -7.52 22.34
N SER A 214 -3.66 -7.69 21.02
CA SER A 214 -2.68 -8.36 20.19
C SER A 214 -1.46 -7.47 19.94
N TYR A 215 -1.63 -6.15 19.83
CA TYR A 215 -0.53 -5.19 19.73
C TYR A 215 0.27 -5.11 21.04
N ARG A 216 -0.40 -5.16 22.20
CA ARG A 216 0.30 -5.15 23.51
C ARG A 216 1.20 -6.37 23.74
N LYS A 217 0.86 -7.52 23.16
CA LYS A 217 1.61 -8.76 23.34
C LYS A 217 2.92 -8.77 22.57
N THR A 218 3.04 -8.01 21.50
CA THR A 218 4.22 -7.97 20.62
C THR A 218 5.27 -6.97 21.08
N LEU A 219 4.90 -6.02 21.95
CA LEU A 219 5.83 -5.04 22.56
C LEU A 219 6.60 -5.58 23.79
N LYS A 220 6.36 -6.83 24.20
CA LYS A 220 7.01 -7.46 25.37
C LYS A 220 8.00 -8.53 24.94
#